data_AF-A0A554M1A5-F1
#
_entry.id   AF-A0A554M1A5-F1
#
_cell.length_a   1.000
_cell.length_b   1.000
_cell.length_c   1.000
_cell.angle_alpha   90.00
_cell.angle_beta   90.00
_cell.angle_gamma   90.00
#
_symmetry.space_group_name_H-M   'P 1'
#
loop_
_entity.id
_entity.type
_entity.pdbx_description
1 polymer ?
#
loop_
_entity_poly.entity_id
_entity_poly.type
_entity_poly.pdbx_seq_one_letter_code
_entity_poly.pdbx_strand_id
1 'polypeptide(L)'
;MAKLPTITETRKMSIEDLRSEAATIRREAARIRLGVELSKEKDTSQVKKLRKHLAQILTVLQEKMQTNQKSTSSASSESPTKSLSKKAKASKIPAQS
;
A
#
# COMPACT_ATOMS: atom_id res chain seq x y z
N MET A 1 -11.77 5.96 19.88
CA MET A 1 -11.71 6.00 18.40
C MET A 1 -12.94 5.32 17.85
N ALA A 2 -13.50 5.84 16.75
CA ALA A 2 -14.52 5.15 15.99
C ALA A 2 -13.96 3.79 15.51
N LYS A 3 -14.83 2.78 15.45
CA LYS A 3 -14.47 1.44 14.99
C LYS A 3 -13.97 1.52 13.55
N LEU A 4 -12.78 1.02 13.28
CA LEU A 4 -12.27 0.93 11.91
C LEU A 4 -13.21 0.05 11.08
N PRO A 5 -13.56 0.48 9.85
CA PRO A 5 -14.42 -0.31 9.00
C PRO A 5 -13.79 -1.66 8.68
N THR A 6 -14.63 -2.68 8.64
CA THR A 6 -14.26 -4.03 8.25
C THR A 6 -13.93 -4.10 6.76
N ILE A 7 -13.20 -5.12 6.33
CA ILE A 7 -12.80 -5.27 4.92
C ILE A 7 -14.01 -5.35 3.96
N THR A 8 -15.13 -5.91 4.43
CA THR A 8 -16.37 -6.00 3.66
C THR A 8 -17.00 -4.62 3.45
N GLU A 9 -16.93 -3.74 4.45
CA GLU A 9 -17.36 -2.35 4.36
C GLU A 9 -16.42 -1.57 3.44
N THR A 10 -15.10 -1.74 3.58
CA THR A 10 -14.11 -1.10 2.70
C THR A 10 -14.33 -1.43 1.22
N ARG A 11 -14.72 -2.67 0.90
CA ARG A 11 -15.00 -3.06 -0.49
C ARG A 11 -16.26 -2.41 -1.08
N LYS A 12 -17.24 -2.05 -0.24
CA LYS A 12 -18.49 -1.40 -0.67
C LYS A 12 -18.32 0.10 -0.95
N MET A 13 -17.31 0.76 -0.35
CA MET A 13 -17.07 2.19 -0.54
C MET A 13 -16.73 2.56 -1.99
N SER A 14 -17.06 3.78 -2.43
CA SER A 14 -16.69 4.26 -3.76
C SER A 14 -15.16 4.48 -3.86
N ILE A 15 -14.63 4.61 -5.09
CA ILE A 15 -13.20 4.90 -5.29
C ILE A 15 -12.82 6.27 -4.70
N GLU A 16 -13.73 7.24 -4.77
CA GLU A 16 -13.53 8.59 -4.22
C GLU A 16 -13.49 8.56 -2.69
N ASP A 17 -14.43 7.84 -2.06
CA ASP A 17 -14.45 7.66 -0.62
C ASP A 17 -13.19 6.95 -0.13
N LEU A 18 -12.76 5.90 -0.82
CA LEU A 18 -11.53 5.18 -0.51
C LEU A 18 -10.28 6.08 -0.58
N ARG A 19 -10.22 7.01 -1.53
CA ARG A 19 -9.11 7.98 -1.64
C ARG A 19 -9.15 9.00 -0.51
N SER A 20 -10.34 9.51 -0.19
CA SER A 20 -10.55 10.45 0.93
C SER A 20 -10.14 9.80 2.26
N GLU A 21 -10.58 8.57 2.48
CA GLU A 21 -10.29 7.79 3.68
C GLU A 21 -8.79 7.49 3.81
N ALA A 22 -8.14 7.12 2.71
CA ALA A 22 -6.68 6.94 2.68
C ALA A 22 -5.92 8.22 3.07
N ALA A 23 -6.37 9.39 2.61
CA ALA A 23 -5.77 10.67 2.99
C ALA A 23 -5.96 10.98 4.47
N THR A 24 -7.15 10.71 5.01
CA THR A 24 -7.46 10.88 6.44
C THR A 24 -6.58 9.99 7.32
N ILE A 25 -6.50 8.70 7.01
CA ILE A 25 -5.68 7.74 7.77
C ILE A 25 -4.19 8.09 7.69
N ARG A 26 -3.70 8.59 6.55
CA ARG A 26 -2.31 9.08 6.44
C ARG A 26 -2.03 10.23 7.39
N ARG A 27 -2.92 11.23 7.44
CA ARG A 27 -2.79 12.38 8.35
C ARG A 27 -2.84 11.94 9.81
N GLU A 28 -3.76 11.06 10.14
CA GLU A 28 -3.92 10.56 11.51
C GLU A 28 -2.73 9.71 11.95
N ALA A 29 -2.25 8.80 11.10
CA ALA A 29 -1.05 8.02 11.37
C ALA A 29 0.20 8.89 11.54
N ALA A 30 0.33 9.98 10.77
CA ALA A 30 1.41 10.94 10.91
C ALA A 30 1.32 11.74 12.21
N ARG A 31 0.11 12.19 12.58
CA ARG A 31 -0.16 12.90 13.84
C ARG A 31 0.22 12.05 15.04
N ILE A 32 -0.25 10.80 15.09
CA ILE A 32 0.03 9.88 16.20
C ILE A 32 1.52 9.53 16.23
N ARG A 33 2.16 9.32 15.07
CA ARG A 33 3.60 9.08 15.02
C ARG A 33 4.39 10.25 15.63
N LEU A 34 4.03 11.48 15.29
CA LEU A 34 4.64 12.67 15.87
C LEU A 34 4.37 12.77 17.39
N GLY A 35 3.14 12.44 17.83
CA GLY A 35 2.79 12.38 19.25
C GLY A 35 3.63 11.38 20.02
N VAL A 36 3.87 10.20 19.46
CA VAL A 36 4.75 9.17 20.01
C VAL A 36 6.19 9.64 20.09
N GLU A 37 6.71 10.25 19.03
CA GLU A 37 8.08 10.75 18.96
C GLU A 37 8.34 11.88 19.96
N LEU A 38 7.34 12.75 20.16
CA LEU A 38 7.35 13.80 21.19
C LEU A 38 7.02 13.27 22.60
N SER A 39 6.90 11.96 22.80
CA SER A 39 6.52 11.31 24.07
C SER A 39 5.18 11.77 24.66
N LYS A 40 4.33 12.40 23.84
CA LYS A 40 2.98 12.87 24.21
C LYS A 40 1.94 11.75 24.14
N GLU A 41 2.16 10.75 23.28
CA GLU A 41 1.31 9.57 23.16
C GLU A 41 2.13 8.29 23.37
N LYS A 42 1.58 7.34 24.13
CA LYS A 42 2.25 6.06 24.44
C LYS A 42 1.80 4.90 23.56
N ASP A 43 0.69 5.06 22.84
CA ASP A 43 0.05 3.96 22.13
C ASP A 43 0.59 3.77 20.71
N THR A 44 1.78 3.19 20.62
CA THR A 44 2.40 2.77 19.34
C THR A 44 1.57 1.73 18.58
N SER A 45 0.65 1.03 19.27
CA SER A 45 -0.22 0.03 18.64
C SER A 45 -1.26 0.68 17.74
N GLN A 46 -1.67 1.93 18.03
CA GLN A 46 -2.59 2.68 17.16
C GLN A 46 -1.97 2.97 15.81
N VAL A 47 -0.70 3.41 15.78
CA VAL A 47 0.04 3.62 14.52
C VAL A 47 0.07 2.34 13.69
N LYS A 48 0.30 1.18 14.33
CA LYS A 48 0.31 -0.11 13.65
C LYS A 48 -1.08 -0.47 13.07
N LYS A 49 -2.16 -0.23 13.83
CA LYS A 49 -3.54 -0.48 13.36
C LYS A 49 -3.89 0.39 12.15
N LEU A 50 -3.60 1.69 12.20
CA LEU A 50 -3.84 2.62 11.10
C LEU A 50 -3.03 2.27 9.85
N ARG A 51 -1.76 1.86 9.99
CA ARG A 51 -0.95 1.41 8.86
C ARG A 51 -1.52 0.16 8.19
N LYS A 52 -1.97 -0.81 8.98
CA LYS A 52 -2.63 -2.02 8.43
C LYS A 52 -3.91 -1.65 7.69
N HIS A 53 -4.71 -0.75 8.24
CA HIS A 53 -5.94 -0.32 7.60
C HIS A 53 -5.67 0.47 6.30
N LEU A 54 -4.67 1.35 6.29
CA LEU A 54 -4.22 2.04 5.08
C LEU A 54 -3.81 1.03 3.99
N ALA A 55 -3.05 0.00 4.35
CA ALA A 55 -2.66 -1.04 3.40
C ALA A 55 -3.87 -1.75 2.79
N GLN A 56 -4.89 -2.07 3.60
CA GLN A 56 -6.14 -2.68 3.11
C GLN A 56 -6.87 -1.78 2.11
N ILE A 57 -7.01 -0.49 2.40
CA ILE A 57 -7.65 0.47 1.49
C ILE A 57 -6.88 0.57 0.17
N LEU A 58 -5.55 0.62 0.23
CA LEU A 58 -4.71 0.67 -0.97
C LEU A 58 -4.84 -0.60 -1.81
N THR A 59 -4.90 -1.77 -1.18
CA THR A 59 -5.16 -3.04 -1.88
C THR A 59 -6.53 -3.02 -2.56
N VAL A 60 -7.59 -2.61 -1.87
CA VAL A 60 -8.94 -2.54 -2.46
C VAL A 60 -8.99 -1.52 -3.60
N LEU A 61 -8.31 -0.37 -3.49
CA LEU A 61 -8.19 0.60 -4.58
C LEU A 61 -7.52 -0.03 -5.79
N GLN A 62 -6.42 -0.75 -5.60
CA GLN A 62 -5.71 -1.42 -6.68
C GLN A 62 -6.57 -2.51 -7.33
N GLU A 63 -7.27 -3.32 -6.53
CA GLU A 63 -8.25 -4.32 -7.01
C GLU A 63 -9.32 -3.65 -7.90
N LYS A 64 -9.93 -2.57 -7.41
CA LYS A 64 -10.98 -1.84 -8.15
C LYS A 64 -10.48 -1.21 -9.45
N MET A 65 -9.26 -0.69 -9.45
CA MET A 65 -8.66 -0.13 -10.67
C MET A 65 -8.37 -1.23 -11.71
N GLN A 66 -7.87 -2.39 -11.28
CA GLN A 66 -7.60 -3.52 -12.18
C GLN A 66 -8.87 -4.12 -12.77
N THR A 67 -9.95 -4.25 -11.97
CA THR A 67 -11.24 -4.74 -12.49
C THR A 67 -11.83 -3.81 -13.55
N ASN A 68 -11.62 -2.49 -13.41
CA ASN A 68 -12.13 -1.50 -14.36
C ASN A 68 -11.31 -1.43 -15.66
N GLN A 69 -10.04 -1.87 -15.62
CA GLN A 69 -9.19 -1.97 -16.82
C GLN A 69 -9.39 -3.29 -17.57
N LYS A 70 -9.75 -4.38 -16.87
CA LYS A 70 -9.99 -5.68 -17.51
C LYS A 70 -11.25 -5.72 -18.37
N SER A 71 -12.24 -4.87 -18.10
CA SER A 71 -13.45 -4.72 -18.92
C SER A 71 -13.22 -3.93 -20.22
N THR A 72 -12.12 -3.18 -20.34
CA THR A 72 -11.82 -2.34 -21.51
C THR A 72 -10.68 -2.88 -22.38
N SER A 73 -9.95 -3.90 -21.93
CA SER A 73 -8.76 -4.43 -22.63
C SER A 73 -8.92 -5.83 -23.24
N SER A 74 -10.08 -6.48 -23.12
CA SER A 74 -10.33 -7.81 -23.71
C SER A 74 -10.63 -7.80 -25.21
N ALA A 75 -10.24 -6.75 -25.95
CA ALA A 75 -10.38 -6.66 -27.40
C ALA A 75 -9.06 -6.46 -28.17
N SER A 76 -7.88 -6.45 -27.53
CA SER A 76 -6.63 -6.36 -28.29
C SER A 76 -5.39 -6.91 -27.58
N SER A 77 -4.75 -7.84 -28.28
CA SER A 77 -3.33 -8.18 -28.34
C SER A 77 -2.68 -9.00 -27.21
N GLU A 78 -2.39 -10.24 -27.61
CA GLU A 78 -1.40 -11.19 -27.13
C GLU A 78 -0.03 -10.58 -26.77
N SER A 79 0.55 -10.98 -25.63
CA SER A 79 1.68 -11.93 -25.58
C SER A 79 2.45 -11.86 -24.23
N PRO A 80 2.91 -13.00 -23.67
CA PRO A 80 3.68 -13.06 -22.44
C PRO A 80 5.17 -13.26 -22.75
N THR A 81 6.05 -12.38 -22.28
CA THR A 81 7.49 -12.70 -22.19
C THR A 81 7.99 -12.54 -20.76
N LYS A 82 8.00 -13.68 -20.04
CA LYS A 82 8.90 -13.91 -18.90
C LYS A 82 10.33 -13.63 -19.36
N SER A 83 11.04 -12.70 -18.72
CA SER A 83 12.51 -12.78 -18.69
C SER A 83 13.01 -12.59 -17.26
N LEU A 84 13.48 -13.71 -16.71
CA LEU A 84 14.33 -13.80 -15.53
C LEU A 84 15.76 -13.59 -16.00
N SER A 85 16.40 -12.47 -15.66
CA SER A 85 17.84 -12.29 -15.85
C SER A 85 18.58 -12.37 -14.51
N LYS A 86 19.25 -13.51 -14.39
CA LYS A 86 20.20 -14.00 -13.39
C LYS A 86 21.25 -12.98 -12.93
N LYS A 87 21.44 -12.92 -11.60
CA LYS A 87 22.70 -13.05 -10.84
C LYS A 87 24.01 -12.82 -11.64
N ALA A 88 24.67 -11.67 -11.43
CA ALA A 88 26.09 -11.42 -11.72
C ALA A 88 26.75 -11.00 -10.38
N LYS A 89 27.39 -11.93 -9.65
CA LYS A 89 28.81 -12.34 -9.70
C LYS A 89 29.76 -11.20 -9.30
N ALA A 90 30.25 -11.30 -8.06
CA ALA A 90 31.22 -10.44 -7.41
C ALA A 90 32.52 -10.32 -8.22
N SER A 91 32.91 -9.09 -8.54
CA SER A 91 34.22 -8.74 -9.07
C SER A 91 35.24 -8.67 -7.93
N LYS A 92 36.16 -9.63 -7.93
CA LYS A 92 37.34 -9.70 -7.09
C LYS A 92 38.35 -8.65 -7.58
N ILE A 93 38.69 -7.68 -6.73
CA ILE A 93 39.71 -6.66 -7.00
C ILE A 93 41.08 -7.26 -6.58
N PRO A 94 42.07 -7.40 -7.48
CA PRO A 94 43.44 -7.67 -7.06
C PRO A 94 44.12 -6.35 -6.65
N ALA A 95 44.68 -6.32 -5.44
CA ALA A 95 45.61 -5.27 -5.01
C ALA A 95 46.92 -5.43 -5.79
N GLN A 96 47.39 -4.36 -6.42
CA GLN A 96 48.73 -4.30 -7.00
C GLN A 96 49.77 -3.90 -5.93
N SER A 97 50.99 -4.33 -6.24
CA SER A 97 52.21 -4.40 -5.44
C SER A 97 52.71 -3.10 -4.83
#